data_AF-A0A7Y3BZV3-F1
#
_entry.id   AF-A0A7Y3BZV3-F1
#
_cell.length_a   1.000
_cell.length_b   1.000
_cell.length_c   1.000
_cell.angle_alpha   90.00
_cell.angle_beta   90.00
_cell.angle_gamma   90.00
#
_symmetry.space_group_name_H-M   'P 1'
#
loop_
_entity.id
_entity.type
_entity.pdbx_description
1 polymer ?
#
loop_
_entity_poly.entity_id
_entity_poly.type
_entity_poly.pdbx_seq_one_letter_code
_entity_poly.pdbx_strand_id
1 'polypeptide(L)'
;MKLPDRLLPEFVKPPIYKVYEGRLTQKLDRDHLPQHIGVILDGHRRYAKAEGYEDFTRSYRAGMRKFETFLEWASVLELEAITAWVLSTENLNRPPEELAPYFQVLIDLFERLPMTAGECGYSVRFIGSLD
;
A
#
# COMPACT_ATOMS: atom_id res chain seq x y z
N MET A 1 -12.16 15.51 10.14
CA MET A 1 -13.55 15.02 10.07
C MET A 1 -13.65 14.10 8.87
N LYS A 2 -13.53 12.77 9.04
CA LYS A 2 -13.77 11.82 7.94
C LYS A 2 -15.26 11.91 7.60
N LEU A 3 -15.59 12.25 6.36
CA LEU A 3 -16.97 12.13 5.87
C LEU A 3 -17.35 10.64 5.96
N PRO A 4 -18.53 10.28 6.51
CA PRO A 4 -18.96 8.90 6.56
C PRO A 4 -19.04 8.35 5.12
N ASP A 5 -18.31 7.27 4.83
CA ASP A 5 -18.19 6.66 3.49
C ASP A 5 -19.53 6.23 2.85
N ARG A 6 -20.63 6.31 3.61
CA ARG A 6 -22.00 5.94 3.22
C ARG A 6 -22.88 7.09 2.70
N LEU A 7 -22.43 8.35 2.70
CA LEU A 7 -23.29 9.50 2.35
C LEU A 7 -23.18 10.02 0.91
N LEU A 8 -22.20 9.55 0.13
CA LEU A 8 -21.99 10.03 -1.24
C LEU A 8 -22.13 8.88 -2.26
N PRO A 9 -22.85 9.08 -3.38
CA PRO A 9 -22.91 8.10 -4.46
C PRO A 9 -21.50 7.80 -4.99
N GLU A 10 -21.21 6.55 -5.36
CA GLU A 10 -19.89 6.09 -5.83
C GLU A 10 -19.30 6.93 -6.97
N PHE A 11 -20.15 7.51 -7.84
CA PHE A 11 -19.72 8.36 -8.96
C PHE A 11 -19.33 9.79 -8.55
N VAL A 12 -19.76 10.27 -7.38
CA VAL A 12 -19.45 11.62 -6.86
C VAL A 12 -18.18 11.61 -6.00
N LYS A 13 -17.81 10.44 -5.47
CA LYS A 13 -16.62 10.27 -4.62
C LYS A 13 -15.34 10.72 -5.33
N PRO A 14 -15.04 10.32 -6.59
CA PRO A 14 -13.76 10.65 -7.23
C PRO A 14 -13.49 12.15 -7.39
N PRO A 15 -14.41 12.99 -7.93
CA PRO A 15 -14.11 14.41 -8.10
C PRO A 15 -14.03 15.18 -6.77
N ILE A 16 -14.90 14.89 -5.80
CA ILE A 16 -14.87 15.57 -4.49
C ILE A 16 -13.61 15.18 -3.71
N TYR A 17 -13.27 13.88 -3.69
CA TYR A 17 -12.05 13.43 -3.01
C TYR A 17 -10.79 14.01 -3.66
N LYS A 18 -10.70 14.10 -4.99
CA LYS A 18 -9.57 14.77 -5.65
C LYS A 18 -9.41 16.24 -5.25
N VAL A 19 -10.50 16.99 -5.19
CA VAL A 19 -10.47 18.39 -4.73
C VAL A 19 -10.06 18.48 -3.26
N TYR A 20 -10.58 17.59 -2.42
CA TYR A 20 -10.24 17.52 -1.01
C TYR A 20 -8.77 17.17 -0.77
N GLU A 21 -8.26 16.14 -1.45
CA GLU A 21 -6.86 15.72 -1.39
C GLU A 21 -5.92 16.83 -1.86
N GLY A 22 -6.23 17.48 -2.98
CA GLY A 22 -5.45 18.62 -3.47
C GLY A 22 -5.36 19.76 -2.45
N ARG A 23 -6.47 20.09 -1.78
CA ARG A 23 -6.48 21.11 -0.70
C ARG A 23 -5.68 20.66 0.52
N LEU A 24 -5.68 19.37 0.85
CA LEU A 24 -4.93 18.84 1.98
C LEU A 24 -3.42 18.89 1.69
N THR A 25 -3.02 18.47 0.49
CA THR A 25 -1.62 18.51 0.03
C THR A 25 -1.07 19.92 -0.02
N GLN A 26 -1.88 20.92 -0.40
CA GLN A 26 -1.47 22.34 -0.36
C GLN A 26 -1.27 22.90 1.05
N LYS A 27 -1.82 22.25 2.08
CA LYS A 27 -1.66 22.66 3.48
C LYS A 27 -0.47 22.00 4.17
N LEU A 28 0.18 21.04 3.52
CA LEU A 28 1.39 20.44 4.05
C LEU A 28 2.53 21.44 3.98
N ASP A 29 3.23 21.59 5.11
CA ASP A 29 4.45 22.35 5.16
C ASP A 29 5.56 21.55 4.44
N ARG A 30 5.92 22.01 3.24
CA ARG A 30 6.89 21.35 2.37
C ARG A 30 8.30 21.37 2.96
N ASP A 31 8.61 22.36 3.80
CA ASP A 31 9.93 22.51 4.40
C ASP A 31 10.16 21.53 5.57
N HIS A 32 9.09 20.89 6.06
CA HIS A 32 9.11 19.99 7.21
C HIS A 32 8.54 18.59 6.89
N LEU A 33 8.53 18.18 5.62
CA LEU A 33 8.15 16.81 5.27
C LEU A 33 9.23 15.81 5.72
N PRO A 34 8.84 14.57 6.10
CA PRO A 34 9.80 13.53 6.38
C PRO A 34 10.54 13.14 5.11
N GLN A 35 11.86 12.96 5.18
CA GLN A 35 12.64 12.46 4.04
C GLN A 35 12.43 10.95 3.82
N HIS A 36 12.09 10.21 4.88
CA HIS A 36 11.94 8.75 4.86
C HIS A 36 10.72 8.28 5.64
N ILE A 37 9.90 7.43 5.01
CA ILE A 37 8.77 6.76 5.66
C ILE A 37 8.98 5.24 5.71
N GLY A 38 8.82 4.67 6.90
CA GLY A 38 8.64 3.24 7.11
C GLY A 38 7.15 2.86 7.11
N VAL A 39 6.78 1.83 6.36
CA VAL A 39 5.40 1.33 6.26
C VAL A 39 5.35 -0.18 6.50
N ILE A 40 4.36 -0.63 7.26
CA ILE A 40 4.07 -2.06 7.48
C ILE A 40 2.77 -2.39 6.75
N LEU A 41 2.81 -3.37 5.85
CA LEU A 41 1.65 -3.78 5.05
C LEU A 41 0.83 -4.79 5.86
N ASP A 42 0.06 -4.31 6.84
CA ASP A 42 -0.77 -5.14 7.71
C ASP A 42 -2.27 -4.97 7.44
N GLY A 43 -3.07 -5.87 7.99
CA GLY A 43 -4.54 -5.77 8.01
C GLY A 43 -5.24 -6.68 7.02
N HIS A 44 -4.52 -7.44 6.18
CA HIS A 44 -5.12 -8.29 5.14
C HIS A 44 -6.20 -9.24 5.69
N ARG A 45 -5.90 -9.97 6.78
CA ARG A 45 -6.87 -10.87 7.42
C ARG A 45 -8.11 -10.14 7.95
N ARG A 46 -7.92 -8.95 8.55
CA ARG A 46 -9.02 -8.13 9.08
C ARG A 46 -9.88 -7.57 7.94
N TYR A 47 -9.24 -7.15 6.86
CA TYR A 47 -9.91 -6.67 5.65
C TYR A 47 -10.71 -7.78 4.97
N ALA A 48 -10.13 -8.98 4.77
CA ALA A 48 -10.83 -10.11 4.21
C ALA A 48 -12.10 -10.48 5.00
N LYS A 49 -12.01 -10.48 6.34
CA LYS A 49 -13.16 -10.72 7.22
C LYS A 49 -14.24 -9.63 7.09
N ALA A 50 -13.83 -8.37 7.02
CA ALA A 50 -14.76 -7.24 6.87
C ALA A 50 -15.50 -7.27 5.53
N GLU A 51 -14.83 -7.75 4.47
CA GLU A 51 -15.39 -7.88 3.12
C GLU A 51 -16.11 -9.22 2.87
N GLY A 52 -16.08 -10.14 3.83
CA GLY A 52 -16.70 -11.47 3.70
C GLY A 52 -16.03 -12.39 2.68
N TYR A 53 -14.71 -12.24 2.46
CA TYR A 53 -13.97 -13.12 1.55
C TYR A 53 -13.72 -14.49 2.18
N GLU A 54 -13.87 -15.54 1.37
CA GLU A 54 -13.63 -16.93 1.76
C GLU A 54 -12.13 -17.24 1.95
N ASP A 55 -11.27 -16.50 1.24
CA ASP A 55 -9.81 -16.61 1.32
C ASP A 55 -9.13 -15.21 1.39
N PHE A 56 -7.84 -15.20 1.72
CA PHE A 56 -7.08 -13.96 1.88
C PHE A 56 -6.44 -13.42 0.59
N THR A 57 -6.43 -14.16 -0.52
CA THR A 57 -5.78 -13.77 -1.77
C THR A 57 -6.26 -12.42 -2.28
N ARG A 58 -7.57 -12.19 -2.25
CA ARG A 58 -8.17 -10.91 -2.65
C ARG A 58 -7.68 -9.76 -1.76
N SER A 59 -7.58 -10.00 -0.45
CA SER A 59 -7.09 -9.01 0.52
C SER A 59 -5.60 -8.70 0.37
N TYR A 60 -4.78 -9.70 0.02
CA TYR A 60 -3.37 -9.51 -0.30
C TYR A 60 -3.21 -8.64 -1.54
N ARG A 61 -3.89 -8.99 -2.64
CA ARG A 61 -3.86 -8.18 -3.87
C ARG A 61 -4.35 -6.76 -3.65
N ALA A 62 -5.40 -6.57 -2.85
CA ALA A 62 -5.89 -5.24 -2.49
C ALA A 62 -4.84 -4.43 -1.72
N GLY A 63 -4.14 -5.08 -0.78
CA GLY A 63 -3.03 -4.48 -0.05
C GLY A 63 -1.86 -4.08 -0.94
N MET A 64 -1.46 -4.95 -1.88
CA MET A 64 -0.34 -4.65 -2.79
C MET A 64 -0.68 -3.51 -3.76
N ARG A 65 -1.90 -3.48 -4.32
CA ARG A 65 -2.37 -2.33 -5.10
C ARG A 65 -2.38 -1.05 -4.28
N LYS A 66 -2.76 -1.14 -3.00
CA LYS A 66 -2.75 0.03 -2.11
C LYS A 66 -1.34 0.53 -1.82
N PHE A 67 -0.37 -0.38 -1.74
CA PHE A 67 1.04 -0.02 -1.62
C PHE A 67 1.55 0.70 -2.87
N GLU A 68 1.19 0.24 -4.07
CA GLU A 68 1.52 0.94 -5.32
C GLU A 68 0.95 2.36 -5.34
N THR A 69 -0.33 2.54 -4.98
CA THR A 69 -0.93 3.88 -4.83
C THR A 69 -0.21 4.73 -3.78
N PHE A 70 0.30 4.12 -2.70
CA PHE A 70 1.09 4.83 -1.70
C PHE A 70 2.43 5.34 -2.26
N LEU A 71 3.08 4.59 -3.16
CA LEU A 71 4.28 5.04 -3.85
C LEU A 71 4.01 6.28 -4.72
N GLU A 72 2.86 6.30 -5.42
CA GLU A 72 2.43 7.47 -6.19
C GLU A 72 2.25 8.70 -5.29
N TRP A 73 1.61 8.53 -4.13
CA TRP A 73 1.44 9.62 -3.16
C TRP A 73 2.77 10.13 -2.62
N ALA A 74 3.68 9.22 -2.29
CA ALA A 74 5.02 9.57 -1.83
C ALA A 74 5.80 10.36 -2.90
N SER A 75 5.68 9.95 -4.17
CA SER A 75 6.28 10.63 -5.32
C SER A 75 5.74 12.05 -5.48
N VAL A 76 4.43 12.27 -5.37
CA VAL A 76 3.79 13.60 -5.41
C VAL A 76 4.27 14.53 -4.27
N LEU A 77 4.67 13.94 -3.14
CA LEU A 77 5.23 14.65 -2.00
C LEU A 77 6.76 14.77 -2.07
N GLU A 78 7.39 14.23 -3.11
CA GLU A 78 8.85 14.23 -3.31
C GLU A 78 9.61 13.61 -2.12
N LEU A 79 9.03 12.59 -1.48
CA LEU A 79 9.71 11.88 -0.39
C LEU A 79 10.94 11.15 -0.94
N GLU A 80 12.07 11.25 -0.25
CA GLU A 80 13.34 10.70 -0.75
C GLU A 80 13.45 9.18 -0.61
N ALA A 81 12.87 8.61 0.45
CA ALA A 81 13.00 7.20 0.76
C ALA A 81 11.74 6.57 1.36
N ILE A 82 11.56 5.28 1.08
CA ILE A 82 10.47 4.46 1.61
C ILE A 82 11.05 3.10 2.01
N THR A 83 10.68 2.62 3.19
CA THR A 83 10.93 1.22 3.60
C THR A 83 9.62 0.52 3.84
N ALA A 84 9.39 -0.57 3.12
CA ALA A 84 8.20 -1.38 3.25
C ALA A 84 8.52 -2.70 3.94
N TRP A 85 7.88 -2.95 5.09
CA TRP A 85 7.92 -4.24 5.76
C TRP A 85 6.84 -5.15 5.17
N VAL A 86 7.28 -5.99 4.22
CA VAL A 86 6.39 -6.81 3.40
C VAL A 86 6.23 -8.22 3.97
N LEU A 87 7.24 -8.79 4.64
CA LEU A 87 7.17 -10.16 5.19
C LEU A 87 8.05 -10.25 6.44
N SER A 88 7.52 -10.83 7.52
CA SER A 88 8.28 -11.12 8.75
C SER A 88 8.59 -12.61 8.88
N THR A 89 9.61 -12.96 9.68
CA THR A 89 9.92 -14.36 10.03
C THR A 89 8.76 -15.04 10.75
N GLU A 90 8.01 -14.33 11.59
CA GLU A 90 6.81 -14.87 12.24
C GLU A 90 5.69 -15.15 11.25
N ASN A 91 5.61 -14.41 10.14
CA ASN A 91 4.62 -14.68 9.08
C ASN A 91 4.90 -15.98 8.33
N LEU A 92 6.15 -16.47 8.35
CA LEU A 92 6.51 -17.76 7.77
C LEU A 92 5.91 -18.95 8.56
N ASN A 93 5.51 -18.73 9.82
CA ASN A 93 4.87 -19.76 10.65
C ASN A 93 3.36 -19.88 10.42
N ARG A 94 2.81 -19.20 9.41
CA ARG A 94 1.38 -19.27 9.09
C ARG A 94 1.03 -20.58 8.36
N PRO A 95 -0.24 -21.00 8.37
CA PRO A 95 -0.66 -22.21 7.67
C PRO A 95 -0.30 -22.14 6.17
N PRO A 96 0.16 -23.26 5.55
CA PRO A 96 0.57 -23.27 4.15
C PRO A 96 -0.51 -22.78 3.17
N GLU A 97 -1.77 -23.07 3.46
CA GLU A 97 -2.93 -22.64 2.67
C GLU A 97 -3.12 -21.11 2.67
N GLU A 98 -2.61 -20.42 3.68
CA GLU A 98 -2.55 -18.96 3.73
C GLU A 98 -1.27 -18.43 3.07
N LEU A 99 -0.14 -19.10 3.29
CA LEU A 99 1.17 -18.60 2.90
C LEU A 99 1.44 -18.75 1.39
N ALA A 100 1.01 -19.85 0.78
CA ALA A 100 1.17 -20.10 -0.66
C ALA A 100 0.54 -18.99 -1.54
N PRO A 101 -0.74 -18.60 -1.36
CA PRO A 101 -1.31 -17.50 -2.14
C PRO A 101 -0.66 -16.16 -1.79
N TYR A 102 -0.17 -15.97 -0.57
CA TYR A 102 0.55 -14.75 -0.21
C TYR A 102 1.86 -14.62 -0.99
N PHE A 103 2.66 -15.68 -1.06
CA PHE A 103 3.90 -15.68 -1.85
C PHE A 103 3.65 -15.42 -3.33
N GLN A 104 2.61 -16.02 -3.91
CA GLN A 104 2.26 -15.73 -5.31
C GLN A 104 1.99 -14.22 -5.51
N VAL A 105 1.21 -13.61 -4.61
CA VAL A 105 0.92 -12.17 -4.69
C VAL A 105 2.18 -11.31 -4.48
N LEU A 106 3.12 -11.74 -3.63
CA LEU A 106 4.40 -11.06 -3.46
C LEU A 106 5.29 -11.17 -4.69
N ILE A 107 5.34 -12.33 -5.35
CA ILE A 107 6.04 -12.50 -6.62
C ILE A 107 5.44 -11.55 -7.67
N ASP A 108 4.12 -11.53 -7.82
CA ASP A 108 3.41 -10.65 -8.75
C ASP A 108 3.68 -9.15 -8.45
N LEU A 109 3.85 -8.78 -7.18
CA LEU A 109 4.27 -7.44 -6.78
C LEU A 109 5.72 -7.18 -7.19
N PHE A 110 6.65 -8.05 -6.82
CA PHE A 110 8.09 -7.83 -7.03
C PHE A 110 8.48 -7.83 -8.51
N GLU A 111 7.76 -8.53 -9.37
CA GLU A 111 7.95 -8.45 -10.82
C GLU A 111 7.58 -7.06 -11.39
N ARG A 112 6.53 -6.43 -10.85
CA ARG A 112 6.02 -5.14 -11.35
C ARG A 112 6.65 -3.94 -10.64
N LEU A 113 7.05 -4.12 -9.38
CA LEU A 113 7.49 -3.05 -8.48
C LEU A 113 8.65 -2.22 -9.04
N PRO A 114 9.69 -2.77 -9.70
CA PRO A 114 10.75 -1.95 -10.29
C PRO A 114 10.24 -0.96 -11.33
N MET A 115 9.27 -1.35 -12.15
CA MET A 115 8.66 -0.45 -13.14
C MET A 115 7.81 0.62 -12.46
N THR A 116 6.88 0.22 -11.58
CA THR A 116 6.00 1.16 -10.86
C THR A 116 6.78 2.14 -9.99
N ALA A 117 7.81 1.66 -9.28
CA ALA A 117 8.72 2.51 -8.51
C ALA A 117 9.51 3.44 -9.43
N GLY A 118 9.99 2.96 -10.58
CA GLY A 118 10.70 3.77 -11.57
C GLY A 118 9.85 4.90 -12.15
N GLU A 119 8.58 4.64 -12.45
CA GLU A 119 7.59 5.66 -12.86
C GLU A 119 7.39 6.73 -11.76
N CYS A 120 7.56 6.35 -10.50
CA CYS A 120 7.50 7.23 -9.34
C CYS A 120 8.86 7.90 -9.00
N GLY A 121 9.92 7.65 -9.76
CA GLY A 121 11.26 8.21 -9.51
C GLY A 121 12.10 7.46 -8.47
N TYR A 122 11.70 6.26 -8.08
CA TYR A 122 12.37 5.43 -7.08
C TYR A 122 13.17 4.28 -7.70
N SER A 123 14.23 3.87 -7.00
CA SER A 123 14.91 2.58 -7.23
C SER A 123 14.54 1.59 -6.12
N VAL A 124 14.50 0.30 -6.46
CA VAL A 124 14.08 -0.75 -5.52
C VAL A 124 15.29 -1.53 -5.01
N ARG A 125 15.34 -1.76 -3.70
CA ARG A 125 16.29 -2.67 -3.06
C ARG A 125 15.55 -3.59 -2.10
N PHE A 126 15.85 -4.88 -2.19
CA PHE A 126 15.35 -5.88 -1.25
C PHE A 126 16.33 -6.03 -0.09
N ILE A 127 15.81 -6.02 1.13
CA ILE A 127 16.57 -6.18 2.37
C ILE A 127 15.91 -7.31 3.17
N GLY A 128 16.69 -8.32 3.53
CA GLY A 128 16.23 -9.49 4.27
C GLY A 128 17.30 -10.55 4.35
N SER A 129 17.04 -11.62 5.10
CA SER A 129 17.86 -12.83 5.10
C SER A 129 17.22 -13.87 4.17
N LEU A 130 18.07 -14.58 3.42
CA LEU A 130 17.69 -15.72 2.59
C LEU A 130 18.16 -17.05 3.21
N ASP A 131 18.69 -16.98 4.43
CA ASP A 131 19.33 -18.09 5.15
C ASP A 131 18.31 -18.92 5.94
#